data_AF-A0A3B0UV07-F1
#
_entry.id   AF-A0A3B0UV07-F1
#
_cell.length_a   1.000
_cell.length_b   1.000
_cell.length_c   1.000
_cell.angle_alpha   90.00
_cell.angle_beta   90.00
_cell.angle_gamma   90.00
#
_symmetry.space_group_name_H-M   'P 1'
#
loop_
_entity.id
_entity.type
_entity.pdbx_description
1 polymer ?
#
loop_
_entity_poly.entity_id
_entity_poly.type
_entity_poly.pdbx_seq_one_letter_code
_entity_poly.pdbx_strand_id
1 'polypeptide(L)'
;MKTIIITIAIGFIMLLYGFTIYKPMEAQNVKSGDSATAITGAALFQKNCAVCHGADLSGNPPAFPSLKEVKTRMTRTQIADLLKTGRNNMPSFSYLSDAERQALVGFLYGENTESQVQTQLTPEEQGRNLFVANCARCHKAKPGDPLPPGQRRMGMRPPVLAGVTRYLDIPSFKAILNMGPCYMPSFSFLNQQEKSSIYFWLKTLEKYAPRYNGMMHRRGNMGCGSFR
;
A
#
# COMPACT_ATOMS: atom_id res chain seq x y z
N MET A 1 3.43 -65.00 -26.14
CA MET A 1 2.97 -64.03 -27.18
C MET A 1 1.74 -63.23 -26.76
N LYS A 2 0.62 -63.85 -26.39
CA LYS A 2 -0.62 -63.11 -26.01
C LYS A 2 -0.48 -62.16 -24.81
N THR A 3 0.34 -62.49 -23.80
CA THR A 3 0.58 -61.65 -22.61
C THR A 3 1.49 -60.44 -22.86
N ILE A 4 2.39 -60.51 -23.85
CA ILE A 4 3.28 -59.41 -24.23
C ILE A 4 2.50 -58.33 -25.00
N ILE A 5 1.51 -58.74 -25.81
CA ILE A 5 0.66 -57.82 -26.57
C ILE A 5 -0.25 -57.00 -25.62
N ILE A 6 -0.75 -57.61 -24.55
CA ILE A 6 -1.65 -56.95 -23.57
C ILE A 6 -0.91 -55.90 -22.73
N THR A 7 0.33 -56.15 -22.34
CA THR A 7 1.13 -55.20 -21.55
C THR A 7 1.59 -53.99 -22.38
N ILE A 8 1.91 -54.19 -23.66
CA ILE A 8 2.22 -53.10 -24.60
C ILE A 8 0.96 -52.24 -24.87
N ALA A 9 -0.22 -52.87 -25.01
CA ALA A 9 -1.48 -52.14 -25.22
C ALA A 9 -1.87 -51.25 -24.04
N ILE A 10 -1.66 -51.70 -22.79
CA ILE A 10 -1.97 -50.92 -21.58
C ILE A 10 -0.96 -49.78 -21.38
N GLY A 11 0.33 -49.99 -21.70
CA GLY A 11 1.35 -48.94 -21.66
C GLY A 11 1.12 -47.82 -22.68
N PHE A 12 0.58 -48.17 -23.86
CA PHE A 12 0.23 -47.20 -24.91
C PHE A 12 -1.01 -46.38 -24.55
N ILE A 13 -1.99 -46.98 -23.86
CA ILE A 13 -3.17 -46.28 -23.33
C ILE A 13 -2.75 -45.28 -22.23
N MET A 14 -1.88 -45.63 -21.29
CA MET A 14 -1.40 -44.67 -20.27
C MET A 14 -0.63 -43.48 -20.87
N LEU A 15 0.12 -43.67 -21.96
CA LEU A 15 0.81 -42.58 -22.66
C LEU A 15 -0.13 -41.69 -23.48
N LEU A 16 -1.18 -42.26 -24.09
CA LEU A 16 -2.19 -41.50 -24.83
C LEU A 16 -3.17 -40.74 -23.91
N TYR A 17 -3.50 -41.29 -22.74
CA TYR A 17 -4.36 -40.61 -21.76
C TYR A 17 -3.61 -39.67 -20.81
N GLY A 18 -2.30 -39.86 -20.60
CA GLY A 18 -1.47 -38.99 -19.75
C GLY A 18 -1.16 -37.62 -20.37
N PHE A 19 -1.26 -37.48 -21.69
CA PHE A 19 -0.91 -36.24 -22.41
C PHE A 19 -2.09 -35.27 -22.59
N THR A 20 -3.34 -35.70 -22.36
CA THR A 20 -4.54 -34.89 -22.65
C THR A 20 -5.03 -34.02 -21.48
N ILE A 21 -4.41 -34.10 -20.29
CA ILE A 21 -4.83 -33.30 -19.11
C ILE A 21 -3.84 -32.18 -18.75
N TYR A 22 -2.63 -32.13 -19.32
CA TYR A 22 -1.78 -30.94 -19.22
C TYR A 22 -2.23 -29.90 -20.25
N LYS A 23 -3.32 -29.19 -19.95
CA LYS A 23 -3.58 -27.91 -20.61
C LYS A 23 -2.36 -27.02 -20.36
N PRO A 24 -1.65 -26.53 -21.40
CA PRO A 24 -0.70 -25.46 -21.18
C PRO A 24 -1.48 -24.33 -20.48
N MET A 25 -0.95 -23.84 -19.37
CA MET A 25 -1.41 -22.60 -18.78
C MET A 25 -1.17 -21.53 -19.84
N GLU A 26 -2.20 -21.30 -20.65
CA GLU A 26 -2.25 -20.21 -21.59
C GLU A 26 -1.90 -18.97 -20.80
N ALA A 27 -0.73 -18.42 -21.09
CA ALA A 27 -0.29 -17.16 -20.53
C ALA A 27 -1.47 -16.22 -20.73
N GLN A 28 -2.13 -15.88 -19.62
CA GLN A 28 -3.20 -14.91 -19.65
C GLN A 28 -2.56 -13.69 -20.27
N ASN A 29 -2.95 -13.43 -21.52
CA ASN A 29 -2.73 -12.17 -22.16
C ASN A 29 -3.52 -11.21 -21.30
N VAL A 30 -2.85 -10.68 -20.27
CA VAL A 30 -3.25 -9.45 -19.62
C VAL A 30 -3.16 -8.45 -20.75
N LYS A 31 -4.22 -8.39 -21.56
CA LYS A 31 -4.64 -7.16 -22.17
C LYS A 31 -4.62 -6.20 -21.00
N SER A 32 -3.58 -5.38 -20.97
CA SER A 32 -3.61 -4.10 -20.29
C SER A 32 -4.68 -3.32 -21.04
N GLY A 33 -5.92 -3.72 -20.81
CA GLY A 33 -7.09 -3.08 -21.32
C GLY A 33 -7.18 -1.81 -20.51
N ASP A 34 -7.05 -0.71 -21.23
CA ASP A 34 -7.75 0.54 -20.97
C ASP A 34 -9.18 0.28 -20.47
N SER A 35 -9.28 -0.05 -19.19
CA SER A 35 -10.41 0.32 -18.38
C SER A 35 -9.87 1.42 -17.51
N ALA A 36 -9.89 2.63 -18.05
CA ALA A 36 -9.82 3.85 -17.25
C ALA A 36 -10.82 3.64 -16.10
N THR A 37 -10.28 3.30 -14.93
CA THR A 37 -11.10 2.95 -13.79
C THR A 37 -11.47 4.28 -13.18
N ALA A 38 -12.74 4.64 -13.19
CA ALA A 38 -13.18 5.87 -12.55
C ALA A 38 -12.87 5.79 -11.05
N ILE A 39 -12.27 6.85 -10.51
CA ILE A 39 -12.00 7.03 -9.09
C ILE A 39 -12.60 8.34 -8.61
N THR A 40 -13.33 8.29 -7.51
CA THR A 40 -13.93 9.49 -6.92
C THR A 40 -12.89 10.26 -6.10
N GLY A 41 -13.11 11.57 -5.94
CA GLY A 41 -12.34 12.39 -5.00
C GLY A 41 -12.39 11.84 -3.57
N ALA A 42 -13.53 11.28 -3.15
CA ALA A 42 -13.68 10.63 -1.85
C ALA A 42 -12.79 9.39 -1.71
N ALA A 43 -12.72 8.54 -2.74
CA ALA A 43 -11.86 7.35 -2.74
C ALA A 43 -10.37 7.74 -2.75
N LEU A 44 -9.99 8.76 -3.53
CA LEU A 44 -8.65 9.33 -3.47
C LEU A 44 -8.33 9.88 -2.08
N PHE A 45 -9.28 10.56 -1.43
CA PHE A 45 -9.10 11.11 -0.09
C PHE A 45 -8.87 10.00 0.94
N GLN A 46 -9.68 8.95 0.89
CA GLN A 46 -9.56 7.82 1.81
C GLN A 46 -8.20 7.14 1.68
N LYS A 47 -7.68 7.01 0.46
CA LYS A 47 -6.38 6.35 0.18
C LYS A 47 -5.14 7.16 0.57
N ASN A 48 -5.23 8.48 0.53
CA ASN A 48 -4.06 9.35 0.59
C ASN A 48 -4.06 10.34 1.77
N CYS A 49 -5.24 10.70 2.31
CA CYS A 49 -5.39 11.83 3.22
C CYS A 49 -6.02 11.45 4.57
N ALA A 50 -6.94 10.48 4.58
CA ALA A 50 -7.76 10.13 5.75
C ALA A 50 -6.94 9.65 6.96
N VAL A 51 -5.76 9.04 6.74
CA VAL A 51 -4.86 8.59 7.82
C VAL A 51 -4.41 9.74 8.73
N CYS A 52 -4.33 10.96 8.20
CA CYS A 52 -3.94 12.17 8.92
C CYS A 52 -5.13 13.08 9.22
N HIS A 53 -6.02 13.26 8.24
CA HIS A 53 -7.13 14.20 8.32
C HIS A 53 -8.45 13.58 8.81
N GLY A 54 -8.45 12.29 9.14
CA GLY A 54 -9.65 11.55 9.51
C GLY A 54 -10.54 11.26 8.30
N ALA A 55 -11.24 10.12 8.32
CA ALA A 55 -12.21 9.78 7.27
C ALA A 55 -13.38 10.78 7.22
N ASP A 56 -13.67 11.44 8.35
CA ASP A 56 -14.73 12.46 8.50
C ASP A 56 -14.22 13.91 8.36
N LEU A 57 -12.96 14.10 7.92
CA LEU A 57 -12.30 15.40 7.78
C LEU A 57 -12.00 16.14 9.10
N SER A 58 -12.20 15.51 10.27
CA SER A 58 -11.99 16.17 11.57
C SER A 58 -10.54 16.51 11.89
N GLY A 59 -9.59 15.80 11.30
CA GLY A 59 -8.17 15.87 11.65
C GLY A 59 -7.90 15.43 13.09
N ASN A 60 -6.74 15.83 13.61
CA ASN A 60 -6.36 15.66 15.01
C ASN A 60 -5.51 16.88 15.42
N PRO A 61 -6.15 18.02 15.73
CA PRO A 61 -5.45 19.25 16.05
C PRO A 61 -4.60 19.12 17.33
N PRO A 62 -3.45 19.81 17.43
CA PRO A 62 -2.88 20.73 16.43
C PRO A 62 -2.01 20.03 15.38
N ALA A 63 -1.77 18.71 15.51
CA ALA A 63 -0.84 17.99 14.65
C ALA A 63 -1.36 17.84 13.21
N PHE A 64 -2.67 17.64 13.06
CA PHE A 64 -3.35 17.58 11.77
C PHE A 64 -4.59 18.45 11.79
N PRO A 65 -4.67 19.48 10.93
CA PRO A 65 -5.81 20.37 10.93
C PRO A 65 -7.07 19.64 10.42
N SER A 66 -8.21 20.09 10.94
CA SER A 66 -9.51 19.76 10.35
C SER A 66 -9.60 20.30 8.92
N LEU A 67 -10.13 19.46 8.03
CA LEU A 67 -10.51 19.85 6.67
C LEU A 67 -12.01 20.12 6.55
N LYS A 68 -12.77 20.02 7.64
CA LYS A 68 -14.15 20.52 7.67
C LYS A 68 -14.14 21.99 7.26
N GLU A 69 -15.04 22.30 6.34
CA GLU A 69 -15.22 23.64 5.76
C GLU A 69 -13.92 24.25 5.21
N VAL A 70 -12.95 23.46 4.72
CA VAL A 70 -11.68 24.00 4.20
C VAL A 70 -11.88 25.03 3.08
N LYS A 71 -12.98 24.93 2.32
CA LYS A 71 -13.39 25.89 1.30
C LYS A 71 -13.61 27.33 1.80
N THR A 72 -13.84 27.53 3.11
CA THR A 72 -13.98 28.88 3.69
C THR A 72 -12.63 29.52 4.03
N ARG A 73 -11.56 28.72 4.06
CA ARG A 73 -10.21 29.13 4.48
C ARG A 73 -9.17 29.08 3.36
N MET A 74 -9.41 28.27 2.33
CA MET A 74 -8.48 28.07 1.22
C MET A 74 -9.23 28.03 -0.11
N THR A 75 -8.60 28.57 -1.16
CA THR A 75 -9.09 28.48 -2.53
C THR A 75 -8.70 27.13 -3.16
N ARG A 76 -9.40 26.75 -4.23
CA ARG A 76 -9.08 25.53 -5.01
C ARG A 76 -7.63 25.48 -5.44
N THR A 77 -7.12 26.59 -5.96
CA THR A 77 -5.72 26.71 -6.41
C THR A 77 -4.75 26.52 -5.26
N GLN A 78 -5.00 27.13 -4.11
CA GLN A 78 -4.16 26.94 -2.92
C GLN A 78 -4.12 25.49 -2.45
N ILE A 79 -5.27 24.78 -2.49
CA ILE A 79 -5.32 23.35 -2.16
C ILE A 79 -4.57 22.53 -3.22
N ALA A 80 -4.78 22.80 -4.51
CA ALA A 80 -4.11 22.09 -5.59
C ALA A 80 -2.58 22.25 -5.55
N ASP A 81 -2.09 23.47 -5.27
CA ASP A 81 -0.66 23.76 -5.13
C ASP A 81 -0.07 23.08 -3.89
N LEU A 82 -0.82 23.05 -2.79
CA LEU A 82 -0.43 22.33 -1.58
C LEU A 82 -0.36 20.82 -1.82
N LEU A 83 -1.28 20.25 -2.61
CA LEU A 83 -1.22 18.84 -3.01
C LEU A 83 0.01 18.55 -3.88
N LYS A 84 0.47 19.51 -4.71
CA LYS A 84 1.67 19.34 -5.53
C LYS A 84 2.96 19.44 -4.71
N THR A 85 3.02 20.35 -3.75
CA THR A 85 4.27 20.69 -3.04
C THR A 85 4.41 19.98 -1.70
N GLY A 86 3.30 19.66 -1.03
CA GLY A 86 3.29 19.28 0.37
C GLY A 86 3.64 20.46 1.29
N ARG A 87 3.50 20.29 2.60
CA ARG A 87 3.91 21.29 3.61
C ARG A 87 4.09 20.65 4.97
N ASN A 88 5.20 20.95 5.64
CA ASN A 88 5.54 20.39 6.95
C ASN A 88 5.50 18.85 6.91
N ASN A 89 4.54 18.24 7.60
CA ASN A 89 4.34 16.79 7.66
C ASN A 89 3.44 16.24 6.55
N MET A 90 2.80 17.11 5.76
CA MET A 90 1.96 16.70 4.64
C MET A 90 2.87 16.42 3.43
N PRO A 91 2.94 15.17 2.92
CA PRO A 91 3.77 14.85 1.78
C PRO A 91 3.25 15.50 0.50
N SER A 92 4.09 15.52 -0.53
CA SER A 92 3.68 15.87 -1.88
C SER A 92 2.89 14.71 -2.51
N PHE A 93 1.83 15.08 -3.24
CA PHE A 93 1.00 14.21 -4.07
C PHE A 93 1.17 14.57 -5.57
N SER A 94 2.37 15.00 -5.95
CA SER A 94 2.73 15.32 -7.34
C SER A 94 2.60 14.13 -8.28
N TYR A 95 2.70 12.91 -7.74
CA TYR A 95 2.51 11.66 -8.48
C TYR A 95 1.08 11.43 -8.96
N LEU A 96 0.07 12.08 -8.37
CA LEU A 96 -1.29 12.04 -8.90
C LEU A 96 -1.35 12.88 -10.18
N SER A 97 -2.24 12.54 -11.11
CA SER A 97 -2.52 13.38 -12.26
C SER A 97 -3.19 14.69 -11.81
N ASP A 98 -3.17 15.71 -12.68
CA ASP A 98 -3.93 16.94 -12.39
C ASP A 98 -5.42 16.64 -12.25
N ALA A 99 -5.97 15.74 -13.06
CA ALA A 99 -7.38 15.35 -12.98
C ALA A 99 -7.74 14.70 -11.63
N GLU A 100 -6.89 13.82 -11.10
CA GLU A 100 -7.10 13.19 -9.78
C GLU A 100 -6.97 14.22 -8.65
N ARG A 101 -6.00 15.13 -8.73
CA ARG A 101 -5.90 16.24 -7.76
C ARG A 101 -7.12 17.14 -7.79
N GLN A 102 -7.66 17.44 -8.96
CA GLN A 102 -8.88 18.25 -9.07
C GLN A 102 -10.11 17.51 -8.51
N ALA A 103 -10.20 16.18 -8.67
CA ALA A 103 -11.24 15.40 -8.00
C ALA A 103 -11.10 15.44 -6.46
N LEU A 104 -9.88 15.36 -5.92
CA LEU A 104 -9.65 15.58 -4.49
C LEU A 104 -10.11 16.97 -4.03
N VAL A 105 -9.77 18.02 -4.79
CA VAL A 105 -10.19 19.39 -4.49
C VAL A 105 -11.72 19.51 -4.54
N GLY A 106 -12.37 18.95 -5.56
CA GLY A 106 -13.83 18.96 -5.68
C GLY A 106 -14.51 18.28 -4.50
N PHE A 107 -14.02 17.11 -4.09
CA PHE A 107 -14.51 16.43 -2.88
C PHE A 107 -14.41 17.31 -1.63
N LEU A 108 -13.29 18.00 -1.41
CA LEU A 108 -13.11 18.93 -0.28
C LEU A 108 -14.04 20.16 -0.34
N TYR A 109 -14.58 20.47 -1.51
CA TYR A 109 -15.59 21.51 -1.71
C TYR A 109 -17.04 21.00 -1.53
N GLY A 110 -17.21 19.69 -1.35
CA GLY A 110 -18.51 19.02 -1.22
C GLY A 110 -19.08 18.51 -2.54
N GLU A 111 -18.24 18.37 -3.57
CA GLU A 111 -18.65 17.89 -4.90
C GLU A 111 -18.40 16.39 -5.04
N ASN A 112 -19.33 15.70 -5.69
CA ASN A 112 -19.12 14.32 -6.14
C ASN A 112 -18.37 14.36 -7.48
N THR A 113 -17.05 14.47 -7.39
CA THR A 113 -16.17 14.50 -8.57
C THR A 113 -15.55 13.13 -8.81
N GLU A 114 -15.61 12.70 -10.08
CA GLU A 114 -14.94 11.51 -10.58
C GLU A 114 -13.81 11.91 -11.51
N SER A 115 -12.73 11.15 -11.46
CA SER A 115 -11.62 11.24 -12.40
C SER A 115 -11.34 9.86 -12.95
N GLN A 116 -10.95 9.79 -14.21
CA GLN A 116 -10.35 8.56 -14.72
C GLN A 116 -8.97 8.40 -14.08
N VAL A 117 -8.63 7.20 -13.59
CA VAL A 117 -7.27 6.91 -13.15
C VAL A 117 -6.33 7.03 -14.36
N GLN A 118 -5.69 8.19 -14.48
CA GLN A 118 -4.76 8.52 -15.56
C GLN A 118 -3.30 8.29 -15.15
N THR A 119 -3.04 8.17 -13.85
CA THR A 119 -1.68 7.93 -13.37
C THR A 119 -1.30 6.48 -13.62
N GLN A 120 -0.40 6.26 -14.57
CA GLN A 120 0.28 4.98 -14.77
C GLN A 120 1.54 4.95 -13.92
N LEU A 121 1.47 4.30 -12.75
CA LEU A 121 2.65 4.03 -11.92
C LEU A 121 3.09 2.58 -12.13
N THR A 122 4.40 2.35 -12.15
CA THR A 122 4.89 0.99 -11.94
C THR A 122 4.48 0.50 -10.54
N PRO A 123 4.34 -0.81 -10.31
CA PRO A 123 4.03 -1.34 -8.98
C PRO A 123 5.01 -0.87 -7.89
N GLU A 124 6.29 -0.68 -8.25
CA GLU A 124 7.29 -0.15 -7.32
C GLU A 124 7.01 1.31 -6.94
N GLU A 125 6.72 2.16 -7.92
CA GLU A 125 6.39 3.57 -7.68
C GLU A 125 5.08 3.72 -6.91
N GLN A 126 4.07 2.92 -7.25
CA GLN A 126 2.82 2.87 -6.51
C GLN A 126 3.06 2.48 -5.05
N GLY A 127 3.86 1.44 -4.81
CA GLY A 127 4.24 0.99 -3.46
C GLY A 127 4.96 2.08 -2.66
N ARG A 128 5.94 2.75 -3.28
CA ARG A 128 6.66 3.87 -2.67
C ARG A 128 5.72 5.01 -2.30
N ASN A 129 4.86 5.43 -3.22
CA ASN A 129 3.98 6.58 -3.01
C ASN A 129 2.94 6.28 -1.93
N LEU A 130 2.36 5.09 -1.93
CA LEU A 130 1.47 4.63 -0.86
C LEU A 130 2.19 4.59 0.50
N PHE A 131 3.44 4.12 0.54
CA PHE A 131 4.24 4.14 1.76
C PHE A 131 4.49 5.56 2.26
N VAL A 132 4.87 6.49 1.39
CA VAL A 132 5.12 7.89 1.77
C VAL A 132 3.86 8.56 2.29
N ALA A 133 2.72 8.32 1.63
CA ALA A 133 1.44 8.89 2.02
C ALA A 133 0.92 8.34 3.37
N ASN A 134 1.16 7.05 3.66
CA ASN A 134 0.46 6.36 4.74
C ASN A 134 1.35 5.84 5.87
N CYS A 135 2.60 5.50 5.58
CA CYS A 135 3.48 4.77 6.50
C CYS A 135 4.66 5.61 6.99
N ALA A 136 5.22 6.48 6.13
CA ALA A 136 6.45 7.24 6.40
C ALA A 136 6.34 8.21 7.58
N ARG A 137 5.11 8.54 8.00
CA ARG A 137 4.88 9.33 9.23
C ARG A 137 5.18 8.55 10.52
N CYS A 138 5.22 7.23 10.48
CA CYS A 138 5.49 6.42 11.66
C CYS A 138 6.73 5.56 11.44
N HIS A 139 6.85 4.95 10.27
CA HIS A 139 7.92 4.05 9.91
C HIS A 139 8.99 4.76 9.09
N LYS A 140 10.25 4.41 9.35
CA LYS A 140 11.31 4.65 8.39
C LYS A 140 11.29 3.56 7.33
N ALA A 141 11.50 3.93 6.06
CA ALA A 141 11.67 2.94 5.02
C ALA A 141 13.03 2.24 5.21
N LYS A 142 14.09 3.01 5.41
CA LYS A 142 15.47 2.53 5.64
C LYS A 142 16.13 3.21 6.84
N PRO A 143 17.22 2.64 7.38
CA PRO A 143 18.04 3.34 8.37
C PRO A 143 18.50 4.69 7.82
N GLY A 144 18.41 5.73 8.65
CA GLY A 144 18.81 7.09 8.27
C GLY A 144 17.71 7.99 7.70
N ASP A 145 16.53 7.45 7.32
CA ASP A 145 15.40 8.30 6.94
C ASP A 145 15.03 9.27 8.08
N PRO A 146 14.61 10.52 7.77
CA PRO A 146 14.25 11.49 8.80
C PRO A 146 13.10 10.95 9.66
N LEU A 147 13.16 11.21 10.98
CA LEU A 147 11.99 10.99 11.82
C LEU A 147 11.01 12.15 11.60
N PRO A 148 9.71 11.88 11.47
CA PRO A 148 8.71 12.92 11.46
C PRO A 148 8.81 13.79 12.73
N PRO A 149 8.72 15.12 12.59
CA PRO A 149 8.66 16.06 13.70
C PRO A 149 7.63 15.64 14.75
N GLY A 150 8.04 15.58 16.02
CA GLY A 150 7.16 15.24 17.14
C GLY A 150 7.06 13.75 17.48
N GLN A 151 7.63 12.84 16.69
CA GLN A 151 7.59 11.40 16.99
C GLN A 151 8.26 11.03 18.32
N ARG A 152 9.28 11.81 18.74
CA ARG A 152 9.93 11.61 20.05
C ARG A 152 9.02 11.91 21.25
N ARG A 153 7.92 12.67 21.08
CA ARG A 153 7.04 13.06 22.21
C ARG A 153 6.04 11.97 22.63
N MET A 154 5.77 10.98 21.77
CA MET A 154 4.68 10.02 21.98
C MET A 154 5.14 8.61 22.41
N GLY A 155 6.44 8.42 22.72
CA GLY A 155 7.01 7.14 23.16
C GLY A 155 6.98 6.01 22.10
N MET A 156 6.28 6.20 20.97
CA MET A 156 6.18 5.25 19.88
C MET A 156 7.50 5.14 19.12
N ARG A 157 8.01 3.91 18.99
CA ARG A 157 9.21 3.58 18.19
C ARG A 157 8.88 2.52 17.14
N PRO A 158 8.15 2.88 16.07
CA PRO A 158 7.86 1.93 14.99
C PRO A 158 9.16 1.42 14.35
N PRO A 159 9.19 0.14 13.92
CA PRO A 159 10.36 -0.45 13.31
C PRO A 159 10.68 0.19 11.95
N VAL A 160 11.98 0.19 11.59
CA VAL A 160 12.42 0.42 10.21
C VAL A 160 11.94 -0.77 9.36
N LEU A 161 11.34 -0.50 8.21
CA LEU A 161 10.68 -1.54 7.41
C LEU A 161 11.58 -2.16 6.32
N ALA A 162 12.76 -1.61 6.05
CA ALA A 162 13.77 -2.28 5.23
C ALA A 162 14.11 -3.67 5.82
N GLY A 163 13.90 -4.73 5.03
CA GLY A 163 14.11 -6.11 5.46
C GLY A 163 12.90 -6.80 6.09
N VAL A 164 11.74 -6.12 6.22
CA VAL A 164 10.51 -6.74 6.77
C VAL A 164 10.09 -7.99 5.99
N THR A 165 10.32 -7.97 4.68
CA THR A 165 10.02 -9.05 3.73
C THR A 165 10.91 -10.28 3.88
N ARG A 166 11.97 -10.21 4.70
CA ARG A 166 12.79 -11.38 5.06
C ARG A 166 12.10 -12.30 6.08
N TYR A 167 11.11 -11.78 6.81
CA TYR A 167 10.48 -12.46 7.94
C TYR A 167 8.95 -12.50 7.87
N LEU A 168 8.34 -11.68 7.00
CA LEU A 168 6.91 -11.65 6.75
C LEU A 168 6.65 -11.94 5.28
N ASP A 169 5.81 -12.94 5.01
CA ASP A 169 5.31 -13.22 3.67
C ASP A 169 4.16 -12.25 3.29
N ILE A 170 3.76 -12.28 2.01
CA ILE A 170 2.73 -11.38 1.48
C ILE A 170 1.39 -11.53 2.23
N PRO A 171 0.87 -12.75 2.51
CA PRO A 171 -0.37 -12.90 3.26
C PRO A 171 -0.30 -12.31 4.67
N SER A 172 0.77 -12.59 5.43
CA SER A 172 0.94 -12.06 6.80
C SER A 172 1.10 -10.55 6.80
N PHE A 173 1.84 -9.99 5.84
CA PHE A 173 1.97 -8.55 5.67
C PHE A 173 0.61 -7.88 5.41
N LYS A 174 -0.19 -8.42 4.49
CA LYS A 174 -1.56 -7.93 4.22
C LYS A 174 -2.47 -8.04 5.45
N ALA A 175 -2.35 -9.12 6.22
CA ALA A 175 -3.11 -9.29 7.45
C ALA A 175 -2.77 -8.21 8.49
N ILE A 176 -1.48 -7.89 8.67
CA ILE A 176 -1.03 -6.79 9.55
C ILE A 176 -1.61 -5.45 9.08
N LEU A 177 -1.56 -5.16 7.77
CA LEU A 177 -2.13 -3.93 7.22
C LEU A 177 -3.65 -3.85 7.43
N ASN A 178 -4.38 -4.96 7.35
CA ASN A 178 -5.82 -4.97 7.62
C ASN A 178 -6.14 -4.80 9.10
N MET A 179 -5.38 -5.47 9.96
CA MET A 179 -5.64 -5.52 11.39
C MET A 179 -5.28 -4.20 12.08
N GLY A 180 -4.12 -3.61 11.74
CA GLY A 180 -3.59 -2.46 12.45
C GLY A 180 -3.23 -2.80 13.91
N PRO A 181 -2.17 -3.59 14.18
CA PRO A 181 -1.79 -3.95 15.54
C PRO A 181 -1.37 -2.75 16.41
N CYS A 182 -1.78 -2.78 17.67
CA CYS A 182 -1.42 -1.80 18.70
C CYS A 182 -1.82 -0.36 18.33
N TYR A 183 -0.87 0.44 17.87
CA TYR A 183 -1.02 1.84 17.49
C TYR A 183 -0.89 2.05 15.97
N MET A 184 -0.68 0.98 15.21
CA MET A 184 -0.69 1.03 13.75
C MET A 184 -2.15 1.11 13.27
N PRO A 185 -2.54 2.12 12.48
CA PRO A 185 -3.90 2.21 11.97
C PRO A 185 -4.21 1.06 11.00
N SER A 186 -5.49 0.75 10.83
CA SER A 186 -5.95 -0.18 9.79
C SER A 186 -5.89 0.47 8.41
N PHE A 187 -5.40 -0.28 7.44
CA PHE A 187 -5.32 0.07 6.02
C PHE A 187 -6.25 -0.82 5.18
N SER A 188 -7.41 -1.19 5.75
CA SER A 188 -8.44 -1.99 5.06
C SER A 188 -8.97 -1.33 3.79
N PHE A 189 -8.91 0.01 3.72
CA PHE A 189 -9.28 0.80 2.54
C PHE A 189 -8.36 0.62 1.32
N LEU A 190 -7.14 0.10 1.51
CA LEU A 190 -6.27 -0.27 0.41
C LEU A 190 -6.67 -1.62 -0.16
N ASN A 191 -6.72 -1.76 -1.48
CA ASN A 191 -7.02 -3.03 -2.12
C ASN A 191 -5.81 -4.00 -2.04
N GLN A 192 -6.03 -5.25 -2.49
CA GLN A 192 -5.00 -6.29 -2.42
C GLN A 192 -3.75 -5.99 -3.26
N GLN A 193 -3.92 -5.32 -4.40
CA GLN A 193 -2.82 -4.96 -5.31
C GLN A 193 -1.99 -3.82 -4.72
N GLU A 194 -2.63 -2.81 -4.14
CA GLU A 194 -1.98 -1.68 -3.45
C GLU A 194 -1.13 -2.17 -2.27
N LYS A 195 -1.68 -3.06 -1.44
CA LYS A 195 -0.95 -3.71 -0.35
C LYS A 195 0.26 -4.50 -0.85
N SER A 196 0.09 -5.22 -1.97
CA SER A 196 1.19 -5.99 -2.59
C SER A 196 2.28 -5.05 -3.14
N SER A 197 1.90 -3.91 -3.70
CA SER A 197 2.83 -2.91 -4.23
C SER A 197 3.72 -2.35 -3.13
N ILE A 198 3.16 -2.04 -1.95
CA ILE A 198 3.95 -1.62 -0.77
C ILE A 198 4.94 -2.72 -0.37
N TYR A 199 4.49 -3.98 -0.31
CA TYR A 199 5.34 -5.13 0.02
C TYR A 199 6.51 -5.26 -0.95
N PHE A 200 6.24 -5.22 -2.26
CA PHE A 200 7.27 -5.39 -3.28
C PHE A 200 8.25 -4.23 -3.32
N TRP A 201 7.79 -3.00 -3.10
CA TRP A 201 8.69 -1.87 -2.93
C TRP A 201 9.57 -2.03 -1.69
N LEU A 202 9.03 -2.43 -0.53
CA LEU A 202 9.84 -2.71 0.66
C LEU A 202 10.87 -3.83 0.42
N LYS A 203 10.55 -4.80 -0.44
CA LYS A 203 11.48 -5.84 -0.87
C LYS A 203 12.70 -5.26 -1.60
N THR A 204 12.55 -4.19 -2.40
CA THR A 204 13.69 -3.54 -3.08
C THR A 204 14.64 -2.85 -2.09
N LEU A 205 14.16 -2.59 -0.86
CA LEU A 205 14.94 -1.99 0.23
C LEU A 205 15.63 -3.02 1.13
N GLU A 206 15.51 -4.33 0.86
CA GLU A 206 16.10 -5.37 1.71
C GLU A 206 17.60 -5.21 1.93
N LYS A 207 18.35 -4.66 0.97
CA LYS A 207 19.79 -4.40 1.12
C LYS A 207 20.12 -3.40 2.24
N TYR A 208 19.16 -2.55 2.62
CA TYR A 208 19.29 -1.59 3.72
C TYR A 208 18.78 -2.13 5.05
N ALA A 209 18.39 -3.41 5.13
CA ALA A 209 17.91 -4.00 6.36
C ALA A 209 18.93 -3.78 7.50
N PRO A 210 18.50 -3.30 8.68
CA PRO A 210 19.42 -3.12 9.79
C PRO A 210 20.14 -4.44 10.10
N ARG A 211 21.47 -4.40 10.23
CA ARG A 211 22.24 -5.55 10.72
C ARG A 211 21.98 -5.69 12.21
N TYR A 212 20.95 -6.44 12.56
CA TYR A 212 20.73 -6.83 13.95
C TYR A 212 21.74 -7.93 14.31
N ASN A 213 22.84 -7.54 14.96
CA ASN A 213 23.71 -8.51 15.64
C ASN A 213 22.93 -9.13 16.80
N GLY A 214 22.37 -10.32 16.59
CA GLY A 214 22.13 -11.30 17.66
C GLY A 214 21.05 -11.02 18.72
N MET A 215 20.25 -9.96 18.63
CA MET A 215 19.13 -9.73 19.58
C MET A 215 17.83 -9.31 18.88
N MET A 216 17.36 -10.11 17.94
CA MET A 216 15.90 -10.25 17.79
C MET A 216 15.46 -11.22 18.87
N HIS A 217 14.88 -10.70 19.95
CA HIS A 217 14.19 -11.53 20.91
C HIS A 217 13.24 -12.46 20.15
N ARG A 218 13.47 -13.77 20.29
CA ARG A 218 12.47 -14.83 20.18
C ARG A 218 11.34 -14.58 21.18
N ARG A 219 10.58 -13.52 20.96
CA ARG A 219 9.29 -13.30 21.59
C ARG A 219 8.38 -12.96 20.44
N GLY A 220 7.46 -13.87 20.13
CA GLY A 220 6.25 -13.61 19.35
C GLY A 220 5.32 -12.62 20.07
N ASN A 221 5.89 -11.55 20.62
CA ASN A 221 5.22 -10.48 21.27
C ASN A 221 5.40 -9.28 20.35
N MET A 222 4.44 -9.08 19.44
CA MET A 222 4.21 -7.80 18.78
C MET A 222 3.81 -6.81 19.87
N GLY A 223 4.77 -6.41 20.71
CA GLY A 223 4.55 -5.78 21.99
C GLY A 223 3.70 -4.52 21.87
N CYS A 224 2.37 -4.71 21.96
CA CYS A 224 1.47 -3.71 22.47
C CYS A 224 1.86 -3.59 23.93
N GLY A 225 2.76 -2.65 24.24
CA GLY A 225 3.21 -2.42 25.60
C GLY A 225 1.99 -2.32 26.50
N SER A 226 1.93 -3.20 27.51
CA SER A 226 1.08 -2.98 28.66
C SER A 226 1.58 -1.70 29.31
N PHE A 227 0.88 -0.59 29.07
CA PHE A 227 1.06 0.61 29.87
C PHE A 227 0.53 0.30 31.27
N ARG A 228 1.46 0.07 32.20
CA ARG A 228 1.28 0.41 33.62
C ARG A 228 1.99 1.74 33.85
#